data_AF-A0A9K3EMC3-F1
#
_entry.id   AF-A0A9K3EMC3-F1
#
_cell.length_a   1.000
_cell.length_b   1.000
_cell.length_c   1.000
_cell.angle_alpha   90.00
_cell.angle_beta   90.00
_cell.angle_gamma   90.00
#
_symmetry.space_group_name_H-M   'P 1'
#
loop_
_entity.id
_entity.type
_entity.pdbx_description
1 polymer ?
#
loop_
_entity_poly.entity_id
_entity_poly.type
_entity_poly.pdbx_seq_one_letter_code
_entity_poly.pdbx_strand_id
1 'polypeptide(L)' 'MSMSELEAKIGAESSVDLVKVAQALHWFDHDAFDNQVKWILKKPHGVFAAWCYTNLKIDDEFDHVFHKFYA' A
#
# COMPACT_ATOMS: atom_id res chain seq x y z
N MET A 1 8.44 -11.21 6.04
CA MET A 1 7.95 -11.41 7.42
C MET A 1 7.15 -12.71 7.44
N SER A 2 7.31 -13.54 8.45
CA SER A 2 6.48 -14.74 8.67
C SER A 2 5.15 -14.39 9.37
N MET A 3 4.18 -15.31 9.40
CA MET A 3 2.91 -15.09 10.12
C MET A 3 3.14 -14.91 11.64
N SER A 4 4.05 -15.68 12.24
CA SER A 4 4.34 -15.54 13.67
C SER A 4 4.97 -14.18 14.01
N GLU A 5 5.79 -13.64 13.10
CA GLU A 5 6.32 -12.28 13.26
C GLU A 5 5.24 -11.21 13.07
N LEU A 6 4.31 -11.41 12.13
CA LEU A 6 3.17 -10.50 11.93
C LEU A 6 2.32 -10.41 13.19
N GLU A 7 1.97 -11.56 13.77
CA GLU A 7 1.16 -11.63 14.99
C GLU A 7 1.87 -10.96 16.18
N ALA A 8 3.15 -11.25 16.38
CA ALA A 8 3.92 -10.72 17.49
C ALA A 8 4.17 -9.21 17.38
N LYS A 9 4.35 -8.68 16.16
CA LYS A 9 4.73 -7.26 15.95
C LYS A 9 3.56 -6.34 15.67
N ILE A 10 2.50 -6.83 15.03
CA ILE A 10 1.40 -5.99 14.54
C ILE A 10 0.11 -6.26 15.28
N GLY A 11 -0.33 -7.51 15.37
CA GLY A 11 -1.56 -7.89 16.06
C GLY A 11 -2.11 -9.24 15.65
N ALA A 12 -3.08 -9.72 16.42
CA ALA A 12 -3.76 -10.99 16.20
C ALA A 12 -4.57 -11.01 14.88
N GLU A 13 -5.07 -12.19 14.51
CA GLU A 13 -5.95 -12.35 13.35
C GLU A 13 -7.15 -11.40 13.46
N SER A 14 -7.56 -10.82 12.33
CA SER A 14 -8.78 -10.00 12.25
C SER A 14 -8.82 -8.85 13.26
N SER A 15 -7.66 -8.24 13.54
CA SER A 15 -7.53 -7.15 14.53
C SER A 15 -7.35 -5.76 13.93
N VAL A 16 -7.05 -5.66 12.63
CA VAL A 16 -6.74 -4.39 11.96
C VAL A 16 -7.87 -3.96 11.02
N ASP A 17 -8.36 -2.73 11.16
CA ASP A 17 -9.42 -2.19 10.31
C ASP A 17 -8.91 -1.79 8.91
N LEU A 18 -7.66 -1.35 8.78
CA LEU A 18 -7.11 -0.77 7.54
C LEU A 18 -5.62 -1.09 7.35
N VAL A 19 -5.27 -1.66 6.20
CA VAL A 19 -3.89 -1.76 5.70
C VAL A 19 -3.72 -0.83 4.52
N LYS A 20 -2.66 0.00 4.55
CA LYS A 20 -2.34 0.92 3.46
C LYS A 20 -0.95 0.63 2.91
N VAL A 21 -0.85 0.61 1.58
CA VAL A 21 0.43 0.72 0.89
C VAL A 21 0.42 2.03 0.15
N ALA A 22 1.14 3.02 0.70
CA ALA A 22 1.10 4.39 0.21
C ALA A 22 2.00 4.62 -1.01
N GLN A 23 2.91 3.67 -1.34
CA GLN A 23 3.75 3.60 -2.54
C GLN A 23 4.41 2.22 -2.67
N ALA A 24 5.08 2.01 -3.81
CA ALA A 24 6.12 0.99 -3.97
C ALA A 24 5.66 -0.48 -3.79
N LEU A 25 4.36 -0.75 -4.01
CA LEU A 25 3.77 -2.09 -3.93
C LEU A 25 4.44 -3.12 -4.86
N HIS A 26 5.08 -2.65 -5.94
CA HIS A 26 5.75 -3.51 -6.93
C HIS A 26 6.97 -4.25 -6.39
N TRP A 27 7.52 -3.87 -5.24
CA TRP A 27 8.65 -4.57 -4.61
C TRP A 27 8.23 -5.71 -3.68
N PHE A 28 6.94 -5.86 -3.39
CA PHE A 28 6.48 -6.82 -2.40
C PHE A 28 6.41 -8.23 -3.02
N ASP A 29 6.66 -9.23 -2.19
CA ASP A 29 6.20 -10.60 -2.47
C ASP A 29 4.67 -10.62 -2.30
N HIS A 30 3.95 -10.60 -3.43
CA HIS A 30 2.49 -10.47 -3.44
C HIS A 30 1.79 -11.68 -2.82
N ASP A 31 2.30 -12.90 -3.02
CA ASP A 31 1.71 -14.11 -2.45
C ASP A 31 1.82 -14.09 -0.92
N ALA A 32 3.00 -13.74 -0.39
CA ALA A 32 3.18 -13.62 1.05
C ALA A 32 2.36 -12.46 1.63
N PHE A 33 2.39 -11.30 0.97
CA PHE A 33 1.72 -10.09 1.43
C PHE A 33 0.19 -10.23 1.44
N ASP A 34 -0.41 -10.74 0.37
CA ASP A 34 -1.87 -10.88 0.29
C ASP A 34 -2.42 -11.83 1.35
N ASN A 35 -1.69 -12.90 1.66
CA ASN A 35 -2.05 -13.83 2.73
C ASN A 35 -2.02 -13.16 4.11
N GLN A 36 -1.01 -12.32 4.37
CA GLN A 36 -0.87 -11.56 5.61
C GLN A 36 -1.98 -10.51 5.76
N VAL A 37 -2.26 -9.76 4.69
CA VAL A 37 -3.32 -8.74 4.66
C VAL A 37 -4.68 -9.38 4.92
N LYS A 38 -5.01 -10.48 4.23
CA LYS A 38 -6.28 -11.20 4.42
C LYS A 38 -6.43 -11.77 5.84
N TRP A 39 -5.33 -12.18 6.46
CA TRP A 39 -5.33 -12.72 7.82
C TRP A 39 -5.54 -11.62 8.87
N ILE A 40 -4.81 -10.51 8.77
CA ILE A 40 -4.86 -9.48 9.81
C ILE A 40 -6.07 -8.54 9.70
N LEU A 41 -6.60 -8.35 8.49
CA LEU A 41 -7.74 -7.48 8.27
C LEU A 41 -9.00 -8.00 8.95
N LYS A 42 -9.70 -7.08 9.63
CA LYS A 42 -10.94 -7.34 10.33
C LYS A 42 -11.99 -7.94 9.39
N LYS A 43 -12.63 -9.03 9.78
CA LYS A 43 -13.70 -9.65 8.99
C LYS A 43 -15.07 -9.16 9.48
N PRO A 44 -16.01 -8.80 8.60
CA PRO A 44 -15.94 -8.78 7.13
C PRO A 44 -15.54 -7.41 6.52
N HIS A 45 -15.26 -6.40 7.34
CA HIS A 45 -15.22 -4.99 6.90
C HIS A 45 -13.84 -4.33 6.82
N GLY A 46 -12.76 -5.11 6.97
CA GLY A 46 -11.40 -4.61 6.87
C GLY A 46 -11.08 -4.15 5.44
N VAL A 47 -10.31 -3.08 5.34
CA VAL A 47 -10.00 -2.44 4.06
C VAL A 47 -8.50 -2.55 3.75
N PHE A 48 -8.19 -2.96 2.52
CA PHE A 48 -6.88 -2.77 1.94
C PHE A 48 -6.93 -1.60 0.95
N ALA A 49 -6.01 -0.64 1.09
CA ALA A 49 -5.88 0.49 0.18
C ALA A 49 -4.43 0.63 -0.32
N ALA A 50 -4.19 0.24 -1.56
CA ALA A 50 -3.00 0.61 -2.30
C ALA A 50 -3.26 1.95 -3.02
N TRP A 51 -2.43 2.94 -2.75
CA TRP A 51 -2.54 4.26 -3.36
C TRP A 51 -1.15 4.87 -3.54
N CYS A 52 -1.06 5.89 -4.37
CA CYS A 52 0.15 6.66 -4.60
C CYS A 52 -0.25 8.04 -5.12
N TYR A 53 0.67 9.00 -5.10
CA TYR A 53 0.53 10.20 -5.91
C TYR A 53 0.92 9.89 -7.36
N THR A 54 0.36 10.66 -8.28
CA THR A 54 0.81 10.71 -9.68
C THR A 54 1.78 11.88 -9.87
N ASN A 55 2.15 12.15 -11.12
CA ASN A 55 2.92 13.34 -11.47
C ASN A 55 2.26 14.62 -10.93
N LEU A 56 3.09 15.56 -10.48
CA LEU A 56 2.68 16.88 -10.02
C LEU A 56 2.08 17.68 -11.18
N LYS A 57 1.08 18.51 -10.88
CA LYS A 57 0.46 19.45 -11.82
C LYS A 57 0.35 20.82 -11.18
N ILE A 58 0.90 21.86 -11.80
CA ILE A 58 0.90 23.24 -11.27
C ILE A 58 0.18 24.18 -12.23
N ASP A 59 0.79 24.46 -13.38
CA ASP A 59 0.29 25.33 -14.44
C ASP A 59 0.93 24.95 -15.77
N ASP A 60 0.38 25.47 -16.88
CA ASP A 60 0.80 25.09 -18.22
C ASP A 60 2.28 25.40 -18.52
N GLU A 61 2.85 26.45 -17.91
CA GLU A 61 4.26 26.85 -18.12
C GLU A 61 5.21 25.86 -17.43
N PHE A 62 4.96 25.56 -16.16
CA PHE A 62 5.75 24.60 -15.39
C PHE A 62 5.60 23.18 -15.92
N ASP A 63 4.36 22.74 -16.14
CA ASP A 63 4.04 21.36 -16.52
C ASP A 63 4.68 21.01 -17.87
N HIS A 64 4.74 21.96 -18.82
CA HIS A 64 5.40 21.77 -20.11
C HIS A 64 6.90 21.45 -19.97
N VAL A 65 7.60 22.09 -19.02
CA VAL A 65 9.02 21.79 -18.75
C VAL A 65 9.16 20.47 -18.01
N PHE A 66 8.34 20.25 -16.98
CA PHE A 66 8.37 19.04 -16.16
C PHE A 66 8.17 17.75 -16.98
N HIS A 67 7.22 17.75 -17.91
CA HIS A 67 6.91 16.60 -18.76
C HIS A 67 8.07 16.16 -19.66
N LYS A 68 9.03 17.02 -19.98
CA LYS A 68 10.21 16.64 -20.78
C LYS A 68 11.15 15.68 -20.04
N PHE A 69 11.06 15.63 -18.71
CA PHE A 69 11.96 14.83 -17.88
C PHE A 69 11.26 13.66 -17.17
N TYR A 70 9.94 13.74 -16.96
CA TYR A 70 9.21 12.86 -16.05
C TYR A 70 7.90 12.28 -16.64
N ALA A 71 7.68 12.36 -17.96
CA ALA A 71 6.49 11.81 -18.62
C ALA A 71 6.81 11.14 -19.97
#